data_AF-A0A430KQM3-F1
#
_entry.id   AF-A0A430KQM3-F1
#
_cell.length_a   1.000
_cell.length_b   1.000
_cell.length_c   1.000
_cell.angle_alpha   90.00
_cell.angle_beta   90.00
_cell.angle_gamma   90.00
#
_symmetry.space_group_name_H-M   'P 1'
#
loop_
_entity.id
_entity.type
_entity.pdbx_description
1 polymer ?
#
loop_
_entity_poly.entity_id
_entity_poly.type
_entity_poly.pdbx_seq_one_letter_code
_entity_poly.pdbx_strand_id
1 'polypeptide(L)' 'MERYQYIIVLLFIVLAFTPITWQAIQRRKLNPPPMASHDRKLYRLWRSDPQSYERQYGAMDKQYQQVQKDKNRTTP' A
#
# COMPACT_ATOMS: atom_id res chain seq x y z
N MET A 1 20.18 -39.90 -1.06
CA MET A 1 18.81 -39.43 -1.38
C MET A 1 18.40 -38.23 -0.54
N GLU A 2 18.76 -38.19 0.75
CA GLU A 2 18.49 -37.10 1.71
C GLU A 2 18.65 -35.65 1.19
N ARG A 3 19.72 -35.36 0.44
CA ARG A 3 20.06 -33.98 0.03
C ARG A 3 19.04 -33.34 -0.92
N TYR A 4 18.34 -34.15 -1.71
CA TYR A 4 17.32 -33.66 -2.65
C TYR A 4 15.98 -33.38 -1.97
N GLN A 5 15.68 -34.07 -0.86
CA GLN A 5 14.45 -33.83 -0.10
C GLN A 5 14.44 -32.41 0.48
N TYR A 6 15.55 -31.95 1.04
CA TYR A 6 15.64 -30.59 1.58
C TYR A 6 15.46 -29.52 0.50
N ILE A 7 15.99 -29.75 -0.72
CA ILE A 7 15.83 -28.82 -1.86
C ILE A 7 14.36 -28.76 -2.30
N ILE A 8 13.69 -29.90 -2.36
CA ILE A 8 12.28 -30.00 -2.75
C ILE A 8 11.38 -29.30 -1.71
N VAL A 9 11.64 -29.53 -0.42
CA VAL A 9 10.90 -28.87 0.67
C VAL A 9 11.11 -27.35 0.63
N LEU A 10 12.34 -26.89 0.38
CA LEU A 10 12.62 -25.46 0.28
C LEU A 10 11.93 -24.82 -0.92
N LEU A 11 11.93 -25.49 -2.09
CA LEU A 11 11.18 -25.06 -3.27
C LEU A 11 9.67 -24.98 -3.00
N PHE A 12 9.13 -25.95 -2.29
CA PHE A 12 7.71 -25.98 -1.93
C PHE A 12 7.34 -24.80 -1.02
N ILE A 13 8.17 -24.51 -0.01
CA ILE A 13 7.99 -23.34 0.86
C ILE A 13 8.02 -22.06 0.02
N VAL A 14 9.04 -21.87 -0.81
CA VAL A 14 9.15 -20.66 -1.65
C VAL A 14 7.91 -20.50 -2.53
N LEU A 15 7.47 -21.55 -3.22
CA LEU A 15 6.30 -21.48 -4.09
C LEU A 15 4.99 -21.23 -3.33
N ALA A 16 4.81 -21.83 -2.15
CA ALA A 16 3.63 -21.61 -1.31
C ALA A 16 3.56 -20.16 -0.79
N PHE A 17 4.70 -19.56 -0.45
CA PHE A 17 4.78 -18.20 0.10
C PHE A 17 4.88 -17.09 -0.95
N THR A 18 5.28 -17.41 -2.18
CA THR A 18 5.39 -16.44 -3.29
C THR A 18 4.07 -15.70 -3.59
N PRO A 19 2.90 -16.35 -3.76
CA PRO A 19 1.66 -15.63 -4.04
C PRO A 19 1.20 -14.76 -2.87
N ILE A 20 1.47 -15.20 -1.64
CA ILE A 20 1.11 -14.49 -0.40
C ILE A 20 1.93 -13.21 -0.28
N THR A 21 3.26 -13.32 -0.48
CA THR A 21 4.16 -12.17 -0.44
C THR A 21 3.88 -11.21 -1.59
N TRP A 22 3.61 -11.70 -2.81
CA TRP A 22 3.24 -10.87 -3.95
C TRP A 22 1.96 -10.06 -3.70
N GLN A 23 0.91 -10.72 -3.20
CA GLN A 23 -0.36 -10.05 -2.91
C GLN A 23 -0.21 -9.00 -1.80
N ALA A 24 0.60 -9.26 -0.79
CA ALA A 24 0.93 -8.28 0.25
C ALA A 24 1.70 -7.08 -0.30
N ILE A 25 2.65 -7.30 -1.21
CA ILE A 25 3.40 -6.21 -1.87
C ILE A 25 2.49 -5.36 -2.75
N GLN A 26 1.60 -5.97 -3.54
CA GLN A 26 0.60 -5.22 -4.32
C GLN A 26 -0.32 -4.39 -3.42
N ARG A 27 -0.78 -4.94 -2.29
CA ARG A 27 -1.59 -4.20 -1.31
C ARG A 27 -0.82 -3.02 -0.69
N ARG A 28 0.49 -3.14 -0.50
CA ARG A 28 1.35 -2.02 -0.02
C ARG A 28 1.57 -0.95 -1.08
N LYS A 29 1.57 -1.30 -2.38
CA LYS A 29 1.58 -0.30 -3.47
C LYS A 29 0.29 0.52 -3.51
N LEU A 30 -0.83 -0.05 -3.07
CA LEU A 30 -2.09 0.65 -2.86
C LEU A 30 -2.02 1.45 -1.53
N ASN A 31 -1.14 2.44 -1.45
CA ASN A 31 -1.18 3.41 -0.36
C ASN A 31 -2.33 4.39 -0.63
N PRO A 32 -3.47 4.27 0.07
CA PRO A 32 -4.55 5.23 -0.11
C PRO A 32 -4.07 6.62 0.32
N PRO A 33 -4.45 7.68 -0.41
CA PRO A 33 -4.22 9.05 0.03
C PRO A 33 -4.86 9.32 1.40
N PRO A 34 -4.33 10.28 2.18
CA PRO A 34 -4.77 10.50 3.56
C PRO A 34 -6.25 10.87 3.70
N MET A 35 -6.85 11.55 2.72
CA MET A 35 -8.30 11.76 2.72
C MET A 35 -9.08 10.48 2.42
N ALA A 36 -8.62 9.67 1.46
CA ALA A 36 -9.24 8.38 1.13
C ALA A 36 -9.09 7.34 2.24
N SER A 37 -8.08 7.45 3.12
CA SER A 37 -7.93 6.54 4.25
C SER A 37 -8.91 6.84 5.39
N HIS A 38 -9.37 8.09 5.52
CA HIS A 38 -10.26 8.51 6.62
C HIS A 38 -11.76 8.35 6.30
N ASP A 39 -12.16 8.40 5.02
CA ASP A 39 -13.56 8.23 4.61
C ASP A 39 -13.74 7.06 3.63
N ARG A 40 -14.69 6.17 3.95
CA ARG A 40 -15.08 5.01 3.14
C ARG A 40 -15.60 5.39 1.76
N LYS A 41 -16.30 6.54 1.61
CA LYS A 41 -16.81 7.01 0.31
C LYS A 41 -15.66 7.44 -0.60
N LEU A 42 -14.73 8.22 -0.05
CA LEU A 42 -13.52 8.65 -0.74
C LEU A 42 -12.61 7.47 -1.07
N TYR A 43 -12.49 6.50 -0.16
CA TYR A 43 -11.79 5.24 -0.42
C TYR A 43 -12.39 4.49 -1.62
N ARG A 44 -13.72 4.39 -1.67
CA ARG A 44 -14.41 3.72 -2.77
C ARG A 44 -14.20 4.47 -4.09
N LEU A 45 -14.33 5.80 -4.07
CA LEU A 45 -14.10 6.65 -5.24
C LEU A 45 -12.68 6.51 -5.77
N TRP A 46 -11.67 6.62 -4.89
CA TRP A 46 -10.27 6.42 -5.25
C TRP A 46 -10.01 5.02 -5.81
N ARG A 47 -10.64 3.99 -5.24
CA ARG A 47 -10.48 2.61 -5.69
C ARG A 47 -11.15 2.33 -7.04
N SER A 48 -12.28 2.98 -7.34
CA SER A 48 -13.00 2.81 -8.61
C SER A 48 -12.46 3.72 -9.72
N ASP A 49 -12.15 4.97 -9.38
CA ASP A 49 -11.65 6.01 -10.28
C ASP A 49 -10.61 6.89 -9.57
N PRO A 50 -9.34 6.45 -9.56
CA PRO A 50 -8.26 7.20 -8.91
C PRO A 50 -8.01 8.55 -9.59
N GLN A 51 -8.32 8.69 -10.88
CA GLN A 51 -8.03 9.89 -11.65
C GLN A 51 -9.04 11.00 -11.33
N SER A 52 -10.32 10.67 -11.21
CA SER A 52 -11.35 11.62 -10.73
C SER A 52 -11.08 12.05 -9.30
N TYR A 53 -10.68 11.11 -8.44
CA TYR A 53 -10.27 11.41 -7.07
C TYR A 53 -9.10 12.41 -7.03
N GLU A 54 -8.04 12.18 -7.81
CA GLU A 54 -6.87 13.05 -7.83
C GLU A 54 -7.20 14.47 -8.30
N ARG A 55 -8.10 14.63 -9.29
CA ARG A 55 -8.56 15.95 -9.75
C ARG A 55 -9.33 16.72 -8.68
N GLN A 56 -10.17 16.04 -7.90
CA GLN A 56 -11.05 16.69 -6.92
C GLN A 56 -10.36 16.92 -5.56
N TYR A 57 -9.58 15.95 -5.08
CA TYR A 57 -9.06 15.93 -3.71
C TYR A 57 -7.53 15.95 -3.64
N GLY A 58 -6.82 15.76 -4.75
CA GLY A 58 -5.36 15.67 -4.76
C GLY A 58 -4.64 16.94 -4.29
N ALA A 59 -5.23 18.13 -4.50
CA ALA A 59 -4.69 19.38 -3.98
C ALA A 59 -4.78 19.45 -2.45
N MET A 60 -5.89 18.98 -1.86
CA MET A 60 -6.09 18.97 -0.42
C MET A 60 -5.19 17.94 0.27
N ASP A 61 -5.00 16.75 -0.33
CA ASP A 61 -4.05 15.76 0.20
C ASP A 61 -2.61 16.29 0.24
N LYS A 62 -2.20 17.04 -0.79
CA LYS A 62 -0.87 17.67 -0.84
C LYS A 62 -0.69 18.72 0.26
N GLN A 63 -1.69 19.57 0.48
CA GLN A 63 -1.68 20.54 1.58
C GLN A 63 -1.63 19.86 2.94
N TYR A 64 -2.43 18.80 3.14
CA TYR A 64 -2.43 18.03 4.38
C TYR A 64 -1.07 17.40 4.67
N GLN A 65 -0.40 16.85 3.66
CA GLN A 65 0.97 16.33 3.79
C GLN A 65 1.99 17.42 4.13
N GLN A 66 1.86 18.62 3.55
CA GLN A 66 2.72 19.75 3.87
C GLN A 66 2.58 20.16 5.34
N VAL A 67 1.34 20.36 5.81
CA VAL A 67 1.05 20.71 7.22
C VAL A 67 1.59 19.66 8.19
N GLN A 68 1.45 18.36 7.88
CA GLN A 68 2.02 17.31 8.73
C GLN A 68 3.55 17.30 8.74
N LYS A 69 4.20 17.53 7.60
CA LYS A 69 5.66 17.64 7.52
C LYS A 69 6.15 18.83 8.35
N ASP A 70 5.46 19.95 8.29
CA ASP A 70 5.81 21.15 9.04
C ASP A 70 5.63 20.94 10.54
N LYS A 71 4.53 20.29 10.96
CA LYS A 71 4.31 19.90 12.37
C LYS A 71 5.41 18.98 12.91
N ASN A 72 5.80 17.95 12.14
CA ASN A 72 6.86 17.03 12.56
C ASN A 72 8.25 17.70 12.60
N ARG A 73 8.46 18.79 11.86
CA ARG A 73 9.70 19.58 11.90
C ARG A 73 9.73 20.58 13.06
N THR A 74 8.57 21.03 13.54
CA THR A 74 8.47 22.02 14.63
C THR A 74 8.31 21.42 16.01
N THR A 75 8.07 20.10 16.10
CA THR A 75 8.07 19.39 17.37
C THR A 75 9.49 18.86 17.62
N PRO A 76 10.23 19.36 18.64
CA PRO A 76 11.61 18.95 18.92
C PRO A 76 11.72 17.51 19.43
#